data_AF-K7FI23-F1
#
_entry.id   AF-K7FI23-F1
#
_cell.length_a   1.000
_cell.length_b   1.000
_cell.length_c   1.000
_cell.angle_alpha   90.00
_cell.angle_beta   90.00
_cell.angle_gamma   90.00
#
_symmetry.space_group_name_H-M   'P 1'
#
loop_
_entity.id
_entity.type
_entity.pdbx_description
1 polymer ?
#
loop_
_entity_poly.entity_id
_entity_poly.type
_entity_poly.pdbx_seq_one_letter_code
_entity_poly.pdbx_strand_id
1 'polypeptide(L)'
;MYIAREAPLLLRQISLVDPQDRKPTEVQWRYTEEGERVRVSLRTGRIIPLPVHQRRDGIIPEQWKEGPKDTSVDDLLDRTYRPSLKTFEEEIMELQGIMETRRPKKSYWY
;
A
#
# COMPACT_ATOMS: atom_id res chain seq x y z
N MET A 1 12.07 33.51 -23.87
CA MET A 1 11.35 32.23 -24.02
C MET A 1 10.11 32.30 -23.13
N TYR A 2 8.91 32.24 -23.70
CA TYR A 2 7.66 32.20 -22.91
C TYR A 2 7.33 30.75 -22.56
N ILE A 3 7.03 30.48 -21.29
CA ILE A 3 6.61 29.16 -20.79
C ILE A 3 5.17 29.30 -20.30
N ALA A 4 4.26 28.52 -20.88
CA ALA A 4 2.88 28.45 -20.41
C ALA A 4 2.83 27.76 -19.04
N ARG A 5 1.89 28.17 -18.18
CA ARG A 5 1.66 27.58 -16.85
C ARG A 5 0.20 27.23 -16.71
N GLU A 6 -0.09 26.04 -16.19
CA GLU A 6 -1.44 25.61 -15.88
C GLU A 6 -2.02 26.42 -14.71
N ALA A 7 -3.34 26.62 -14.73
CA ALA A 7 -4.11 27.22 -13.63
C ALA A 7 -5.13 26.20 -13.09
N PRO A 8 -5.42 26.23 -11.78
CA PRO A 8 -6.38 25.29 -11.18
C PRO A 8 -7.81 25.57 -11.66
N LEU A 9 -8.61 24.50 -11.74
CA LEU A 9 -10.05 24.56 -12.03
C LEU A 9 -10.85 23.99 -10.85
N LEU A 10 -12.04 24.53 -10.65
CA LEU A 10 -13.00 24.00 -9.68
C LEU A 10 -13.64 22.72 -10.21
N LEU A 11 -14.04 21.82 -9.31
CA LEU A 11 -14.66 20.55 -9.69
C LEU A 11 -15.91 20.72 -10.57
N ARG A 12 -16.71 21.77 -10.33
CA ARG A 12 -17.89 22.11 -11.14
C ARG A 12 -17.58 22.59 -12.57
N GLN A 13 -16.31 22.90 -12.86
CA GLN A 13 -15.85 23.35 -14.18
C GLN A 13 -15.31 22.18 -15.02
N ILE A 14 -15.32 20.97 -14.48
CA ILE A 14 -14.84 19.75 -15.15
C ILE A 14 -15.88 18.64 -15.04
N SER A 15 -15.75 17.62 -15.90
CA SER A 15 -16.61 16.43 -15.85
C SER A 15 -15.80 15.22 -16.27
N LEU A 16 -16.20 14.04 -15.78
CA LEU A 16 -15.66 12.79 -16.29
C LEU A 16 -16.18 12.55 -17.71
N VAL A 17 -15.41 11.79 -18.49
CA VAL A 17 -15.72 11.46 -19.88
C VAL A 17 -16.06 9.99 -19.96
N ASP A 18 -17.15 9.67 -20.65
CA ASP A 18 -17.53 8.29 -20.90
C ASP A 18 -16.56 7.62 -21.88
N PRO A 19 -16.01 6.43 -21.55
CA PRO A 19 -15.05 5.76 -22.41
C PRO A 19 -15.64 5.25 -23.73
N GLN A 20 -16.97 5.07 -23.83
CA GLN A 20 -17.59 4.51 -25.03
C GLN A 20 -17.65 5.51 -26.18
N ASP A 21 -17.99 6.77 -25.90
CA ASP A 21 -18.27 7.77 -26.94
C ASP A 21 -17.60 9.13 -26.70
N ARG A 22 -16.76 9.22 -25.67
CA ARG A 22 -15.93 10.39 -25.35
C ARG A 22 -16.71 11.67 -25.04
N LYS A 23 -17.97 11.57 -24.62
CA LYS A 23 -18.76 12.73 -24.18
C LYS A 23 -18.78 12.86 -22.64
N PRO A 24 -18.94 14.08 -22.10
CA PRO A 24 -19.08 14.30 -20.66
C PRO A 24 -20.21 13.46 -20.05
N THR A 25 -20.02 13.04 -18.81
CA THR A 25 -21.01 12.23 -18.07
C THR A 25 -20.89 12.46 -16.57
N GLU A 26 -22.04 12.40 -15.90
CA GLU A 26 -22.10 12.24 -14.45
C GLU A 26 -21.86 10.76 -14.08
N VAL A 27 -21.40 10.54 -12.86
CA VAL A 27 -21.06 9.20 -12.39
C VAL A 27 -21.71 8.90 -11.06
N GLN A 28 -22.03 7.63 -10.85
CA GLN A 28 -22.45 7.10 -9.56
C GLN A 28 -21.50 5.98 -9.14
N TRP A 29 -21.36 5.80 -7.83
CA TRP A 29 -20.66 4.65 -7.27
C TRP A 29 -21.59 3.45 -7.22
N ARG A 30 -21.11 2.30 -7.68
CA ARG A 30 -21.79 1.00 -7.60
C ARG A 30 -20.81 -0.07 -7.16
N TYR A 31 -21.32 -1.25 -6.86
CA TYR A 31 -20.53 -2.44 -6.57
C TYR A 31 -20.71 -3.47 -7.67
N THR A 32 -19.62 -4.12 -8.07
CA THR A 32 -19.67 -5.31 -8.93
C THR A 32 -20.18 -6.51 -8.14
N GLU A 33 -20.50 -7.61 -8.82
CA GLU A 33 -20.89 -8.88 -8.18
C GLU A 33 -19.78 -9.45 -7.29
N GLU A 34 -18.53 -9.15 -7.63
CA GLU A 34 -17.33 -9.50 -6.83
C GLU A 34 -17.12 -8.56 -5.63
N GLY A 35 -17.97 -7.55 -5.45
CA GLY A 35 -17.91 -6.61 -4.33
C GLY A 35 -16.96 -5.43 -4.55
N GLU A 36 -16.45 -5.22 -5.76
CA GLU A 36 -15.56 -4.09 -6.06
C GLU A 36 -16.33 -2.79 -6.26
N ARG A 37 -15.89 -1.72 -5.60
CA ARG A 37 -16.51 -0.40 -5.74
C ARG A 37 -16.02 0.29 -7.02
N VAL A 38 -16.94 0.50 -7.96
CA VAL A 38 -16.66 1.08 -9.28
C VAL A 38 -17.46 2.35 -9.55
N ARG A 39 -16.92 3.23 -10.41
CA ARG A 39 -17.64 4.40 -10.94
C ARG A 39 -18.34 4.00 -12.22
N VAL A 40 -19.63 4.28 -12.31
CA VAL A 40 -20.46 3.95 -13.48
C VAL A 40 -21.00 5.22 -14.09
N SER A 41 -20.82 5.37 -15.41
CA SER A 41 -21.41 6.44 -16.21
C SER A 41 -22.94 6.35 -16.17
N LEU A 42 -23.61 7.45 -15.82
CA LEU A 42 -25.08 7.51 -15.86
C LEU A 42 -25.63 7.47 -17.29
N ARG A 43 -24.81 7.77 -18.29
CA ARG A 43 -25.26 7.91 -19.68
C ARG A 43 -25.26 6.60 -20.47
N THR A 44 -24.23 5.76 -20.29
CA THR A 44 -24.10 4.48 -21.01
C THR A 44 -24.15 3.26 -20.08
N GLY A 45 -24.07 3.47 -18.76
CA GLY A 45 -23.94 2.39 -17.79
C GLY A 45 -22.55 1.74 -17.77
N ARG A 46 -21.57 2.26 -18.52
CA ARG A 46 -20.21 1.71 -18.50
C ARG A 46 -19.44 2.06 -17.24
N ILE A 47 -18.61 1.13 -16.79
CA ILE A 47 -17.62 1.35 -15.75
C ILE A 47 -16.53 2.29 -16.29
N ILE A 48 -16.20 3.33 -15.52
CA ILE A 48 -15.08 4.23 -15.78
C ILE A 48 -13.90 3.76 -14.92
N PRO A 49 -12.88 3.10 -15.50
CA PRO A 49 -11.77 2.55 -14.74
C PRO A 49 -10.98 3.67 -14.05
N LEU A 50 -10.28 3.33 -12.97
CA LEU A 50 -9.29 4.25 -12.43
C LEU A 50 -8.12 4.34 -13.41
N PRO A 51 -7.62 5.55 -13.71
CA PRO A 51 -6.42 5.68 -14.53
C PRO A 51 -5.22 5.08 -13.79
N VAL A 52 -4.31 4.49 -14.54
CA VAL A 52 -3.02 4.03 -13.99
C VAL A 52 -2.28 5.27 -13.48
N HIS A 53 -2.05 5.32 -12.18
CA HIS A 53 -1.29 6.40 -11.56
C HIS A 53 0.12 5.90 -11.25
N GLN A 54 1.13 6.63 -11.70
CA GLN A 54 2.50 6.36 -11.29
C GLN A 54 2.64 6.67 -9.80
N ARG A 55 3.38 5.82 -9.09
CA ARG A 55 3.64 6.02 -7.66
C ARG A 55 4.42 7.32 -7.45
N ARG A 56 4.16 7.98 -6.31
CA ARG A 56 4.84 9.25 -5.96
C ARG A 56 6.34 9.09 -5.73
N ASP A 57 6.78 7.89 -5.35
CA ASP A 57 8.19 7.55 -5.18
C ASP A 57 8.93 7.35 -6.51
N GLY A 58 8.21 7.35 -7.65
CA GLY A 58 8.78 7.14 -8.98
C GLY A 58 9.23 5.70 -9.25
N ILE A 59 8.96 4.76 -8.35
CA ILE A 59 9.37 3.36 -8.51
C ILE A 59 8.34 2.64 -9.38
N ILE A 60 8.83 1.95 -10.42
CA ILE A 60 8.06 1.04 -11.26
C ILE A 60 8.42 -0.39 -10.82
N PRO A 61 7.57 -1.07 -10.03
CA PRO A 61 7.89 -2.38 -9.46
C PRO A 61 8.29 -3.42 -10.50
N GLU A 62 7.66 -3.40 -11.67
CA GLU A 62 7.92 -4.34 -12.77
C GLU A 62 9.34 -4.17 -13.37
N GLN A 63 9.99 -3.04 -13.11
CA GLN A 63 11.35 -2.73 -13.55
C GLN A 63 12.35 -2.75 -12.41
N TRP A 64 11.92 -3.11 -11.19
CA TRP A 64 12.78 -3.14 -10.02
C TRP A 64 13.88 -4.18 -10.18
N LYS A 65 15.10 -3.81 -9.80
CA LYS A 65 16.24 -4.72 -9.71
C LYS A 65 16.82 -4.59 -8.31
N GLU A 66 16.94 -5.72 -7.63
CA GLU A 66 17.49 -5.79 -6.28
C GLU A 66 18.93 -5.26 -6.27
N GLY A 67 19.19 -4.30 -5.40
CA GLY A 67 20.52 -3.79 -5.12
C GLY A 67 21.27 -4.67 -4.10
N PRO A 68 22.56 -4.41 -3.86
CA PRO A 68 23.38 -5.22 -2.95
C PRO A 68 22.94 -5.25 -1.48
N LYS A 69 22.01 -4.38 -1.09
CA LYS A 69 21.48 -4.27 0.27
C LYS A 69 19.97 -4.56 0.35
N ASP A 70 19.37 -4.92 -0.77
CA ASP A 70 17.96 -5.31 -0.79
C ASP A 70 17.87 -6.79 -0.43
N THR A 71 16.83 -7.15 0.33
CA THR A 71 16.53 -8.54 0.68
C THR A 71 15.73 -9.16 -0.46
N SER A 72 16.05 -10.41 -0.80
CA SER A 72 15.32 -11.14 -1.85
C SER A 72 13.88 -11.41 -1.43
N VAL A 73 13.00 -11.60 -2.41
CA VAL A 73 11.58 -11.93 -2.15
C VAL A 73 11.45 -13.27 -1.40
N ASP A 74 12.29 -14.25 -1.73
CA ASP A 74 12.25 -15.57 -1.13
C ASP A 74 12.64 -15.52 0.36
N ASP A 75 13.70 -14.79 0.71
CA ASP A 75 14.12 -14.60 2.11
C ASP A 75 13.08 -13.80 2.91
N LEU A 76 12.43 -12.81 2.27
CA LEU A 76 11.43 -11.96 2.91
C LEU A 76 10.14 -12.74 3.24
N LEU A 77 9.74 -13.67 2.39
CA LEU A 77 8.52 -14.45 2.54
C LEU A 77 8.71 -15.70 3.41
N ASP A 78 9.95 -16.04 3.76
CA ASP A 78 10.24 -17.19 4.61
C ASP A 78 9.61 -17.03 6.00
N ARG A 79 8.84 -18.04 6.41
CA ARG A 79 8.09 -18.03 7.67
C ARG A 79 8.91 -18.70 8.77
N THR A 80 9.82 -17.93 9.35
CA THR A 80 10.74 -18.41 10.39
C THR A 80 10.17 -18.30 11.81
N TYR A 81 9.14 -17.48 12.02
CA TYR A 81 8.54 -17.29 13.34
C TYR A 81 7.86 -18.57 13.85
N ARG A 82 8.21 -18.97 15.08
CA ARG A 82 7.59 -20.09 15.79
C ARG A 82 6.93 -19.55 17.06
N PRO A 83 5.60 -19.61 17.18
CA PRO A 83 4.92 -19.15 18.39
C PRO A 83 5.42 -19.89 19.63
N SER A 84 5.75 -19.14 20.68
CA SER A 84 6.20 -19.68 21.95
C SER A 84 5.64 -18.86 23.12
N LEU A 85 5.79 -19.38 24.34
CA LEU A 85 5.46 -18.66 25.58
C LEU A 85 6.67 -17.93 26.18
N LYS A 86 7.78 -17.85 25.44
CA LYS A 86 8.99 -17.12 25.85
C LYS A 86 8.95 -15.71 25.28
N THR A 87 9.60 -14.76 25.97
CA THR A 87 9.86 -13.45 25.36
C THR A 87 11.00 -13.54 24.36
N PHE A 88 11.14 -12.53 23.50
CA PHE A 88 12.26 -12.42 22.57
C PHE A 88 13.60 -12.50 23.32
N GLU A 89 13.74 -11.79 24.43
CA GLU A 89 14.97 -11.78 25.22
C GLU A 89 15.30 -13.16 25.78
N GLU A 90 14.30 -13.90 26.28
CA GLU A 90 14.49 -15.25 26.81
C GLU A 90 14.95 -16.23 25.71
N GLU A 91 14.35 -16.17 24.52
CA GLU A 91 14.74 -17.00 23.38
C GLU A 91 16.15 -16.68 22.90
N ILE A 92 16.52 -15.40 22.80
CA ILE A 92 17.87 -15.00 22.40
C ILE A 92 18.91 -15.41 23.45
N MET A 93 18.60 -15.28 24.74
CA MET A 93 19.51 -15.74 25.80
C MET A 93 19.77 -17.24 25.69
N GLU A 94 18.74 -18.04 25.47
CA GLU A 94 18.89 -19.48 25.28
C GLU A 94 19.67 -19.82 24.00
N LEU A 95 19.35 -19.17 22.87
CA LEU A 95 20.03 -19.39 21.59
C LEU A 95 21.51 -19.02 21.63
N GLN A 96 21.88 -17.98 22.37
CA GLN A 96 23.27 -17.53 22.54
C GLN A 96 23.99 -18.23 23.70
N GLY A 97 23.32 -19.13 24.42
CA GLY A 97 23.88 -19.83 25.59
C GLY A 97 24.18 -18.90 26.78
N ILE A 98 23.50 -17.76 26.88
CA ILE A 98 23.65 -16.80 27.96
C ILE A 98 22.86 -17.29 29.19
N MET A 99 23.56 -17.47 30.31
CA MET A 99 22.94 -17.87 31.58
C MET A 99 23.00 -16.74 32.60
N GLU A 100 21.84 -16.26 33.05
CA GLU A 100 21.73 -15.32 34.17
C GLU A 100 21.40 -16.08 35.47
N THR A 101 22.33 -16.06 36.42
CA THR A 101 22.16 -16.73 37.72
C THR A 101 21.55 -15.84 38.78
N ARG A 102 21.55 -14.51 38.57
CA ARG A 102 20.99 -13.53 39.51
C ARG A 102 19.47 -13.47 39.35
N ARG A 103 18.78 -13.15 40.45
CA ARG A 103 17.33 -12.89 40.43
C ARG A 103 17.03 -11.40 40.60
N PRO A 104 16.10 -10.84 39.82
CA PRO A 104 15.71 -9.43 39.96
C PRO A 104 15.18 -9.19 41.38
N LYS A 105 15.64 -8.10 42.00
CA LYS A 105 15.16 -7.68 43.32
C LYS A 105 13.85 -6.91 43.17
N LYS A 106 13.01 -6.96 44.19
CA LYS A 106 11.73 -6.24 44.21
C LYS A 106 11.97 -4.72 44.10
N SER A 107 11.29 -4.07 43.16
CA SER A 107 11.23 -2.61 43.03
C SER A 107 9.79 -2.12 43.23
N TYR A 108 9.64 -0.85 43.58
CA TYR A 108 8.35 -0.17 43.72
C TYR A 108 8.20 0.84 42.58
N TRP A 109 7.00 0.94 42.03
CA TRP A 109 6.63 1.88 40.98
C TRP A 109 5.48 2.73 41.52
N TYR A 110 5.59 4.05 41.44
CA TYR A 110 4.62 5.04 41.94
C TYR A 110 4.33 6.10 40.88
#